data_AF-A0A2V7JKH5-F1
#
_entry.id   AF-A0A2V7JKH5-F1
#
_cell.length_a   1.000
_cell.length_b   1.000
_cell.length_c   1.000
_cell.angle_alpha   90.00
_cell.angle_beta   90.00
_cell.angle_gamma   90.00
#
_symmetry.space_group_name_H-M   'P 1'
#
loop_
_entity.id
_entity.type
_entity.pdbx_description
1 polymer ?
#
loop_
_entity_poly.entity_id
_entity_poly.type
_entity_poly.pdbx_seq_one_letter_code
_entity_poly.pdbx_strand_id
1 'polypeptide(L)'
;FDSVRELPAVGYAPNTVEPDTTNPGVGKWYTYSMLSHLLTTRHHVYGVRTPGEKYAKLELLAYYCKDAGTACITFRYAYQGNGSRRVAP
;
A
#
# COMPACT_ATOMS: atom_id res chain seq x y z
N PHE A 1 1.43 -9.69 4.65
CA PHE A 1 1.26 -9.92 3.19
C PHE A 1 0.87 -11.34 2.83
N ASP A 2 1.63 -12.37 3.25
CA ASP A 2 1.55 -13.71 2.68
C ASP A 2 0.24 -14.46 2.99
N SER A 3 -0.41 -14.07 4.10
CA SER A 3 -1.74 -14.55 4.47
C SER A 3 -2.87 -14.02 3.58
N VAL A 4 -2.68 -12.86 2.92
CA VAL A 4 -3.68 -12.26 2.04
C VAL A 4 -3.46 -12.78 0.62
N ARG A 5 -4.24 -13.78 0.21
CA ARG A 5 -4.11 -14.44 -1.10
C ARG A 5 -5.23 -14.10 -2.08
N GLU A 6 -6.36 -13.62 -1.58
CA GLU A 6 -7.50 -13.22 -2.39
C GLU A 6 -8.00 -11.85 -1.91
N LEU A 7 -8.22 -10.93 -2.85
CA LEU A 7 -8.74 -9.59 -2.56
C LEU A 7 -10.27 -9.57 -2.59
N PRO A 8 -10.90 -8.65 -1.83
CA PRO A 8 -12.34 -8.47 -1.87
C PRO A 8 -12.81 -8.02 -3.26
N ALA A 9 -14.05 -8.34 -3.63
CA ALA A 9 -14.63 -7.92 -4.91
C ALA A 9 -15.09 -6.45 -4.92
N VAL A 10 -15.36 -5.89 -3.74
CA VAL A 10 -15.97 -4.56 -3.54
C VAL A 10 -15.28 -3.85 -2.36
N GLY A 11 -15.63 -2.57 -2.14
CA GLY A 11 -15.08 -1.77 -1.04
C GLY A 11 -13.82 -0.97 -1.38
N TYR A 12 -13.47 -0.87 -2.66
CA TYR A 12 -12.36 -0.02 -3.12
C TYR A 12 -12.77 1.45 -3.11
N ALA A 13 -11.91 2.29 -2.54
CA ALA A 13 -12.06 3.74 -2.58
C ALA A 13 -11.36 4.32 -3.83
N PRO A 14 -12.03 5.19 -4.60
CA PRO A 14 -11.40 5.88 -5.72
C PRO A 14 -10.37 6.90 -5.23
N ASN A 15 -9.50 7.34 -6.14
CA ASN A 15 -8.62 8.48 -5.86
C ASN A 15 -9.46 9.77 -5.69
N THR A 16 -9.02 10.64 -4.78
CA THR A 16 -9.47 12.02 -4.71
C THR A 16 -8.56 12.84 -5.63
N VAL A 17 -9.13 13.34 -6.73
CA VAL A 17 -8.38 14.07 -7.77
C VAL A 17 -8.34 15.54 -7.42
N GLU A 18 -7.14 16.00 -7.09
CA GLU A 18 -6.76 17.37 -6.73
C GLU A 18 -5.36 17.63 -7.32
N PRO A 19 -4.78 18.85 -7.24
CA PRO A 19 -3.41 19.10 -7.69
C PRO A 19 -2.41 18.07 -7.13
N ASP A 20 -2.58 17.69 -5.87
CA ASP A 20 -1.95 16.54 -5.24
C ASP A 20 -2.98 15.40 -5.12
N THR A 21 -3.03 14.52 -6.11
CA THR A 21 -3.96 13.39 -6.12
C THR A 21 -3.62 12.39 -5.00
N THR A 22 -4.61 12.04 -4.18
CA THR A 22 -4.46 11.09 -3.06
C THR A 22 -5.48 9.95 -3.15
N ASN A 23 -5.28 8.90 -2.35
CA ASN A 23 -6.29 7.84 -2.19
C ASN A 23 -6.64 7.69 -0.70
N PRO A 24 -7.91 7.88 -0.29
CA PRO A 24 -8.30 7.81 1.13
C PRO A 24 -8.18 6.40 1.72
N GLY A 25 -8.14 5.36 0.88
CA GLY A 25 -7.84 3.99 1.28
C GLY A 25 -6.36 3.78 1.65
N VAL A 26 -5.47 4.70 1.28
CA VAL A 26 -4.03 4.63 1.59
C VAL A 26 -3.68 5.78 2.53
N GLY A 27 -3.96 5.58 3.80
CA GLY A 27 -3.64 6.54 4.86
C GLY A 27 -3.21 5.84 6.14
N LYS A 28 -2.57 6.60 7.04
CA LYS A 28 -2.17 6.12 8.38
C LYS A 28 -1.46 4.76 8.33
N TRP A 29 -0.60 4.55 7.34
CA TRP A 29 0.16 3.31 7.19
C TRP A 29 1.27 3.17 8.23
N TYR A 30 1.51 4.20 9.05
CA TYR A 30 2.57 4.27 10.06
C TYR A 30 2.05 4.71 11.43
N THR A 31 2.77 4.31 12.47
CA THR A 31 2.74 4.93 13.80
C THR A 31 3.84 5.98 13.89
N TYR A 32 3.56 7.07 14.60
CA TYR A 32 4.53 8.12 14.86
C TYR A 32 4.94 8.07 16.33
N SER A 33 6.23 7.99 16.60
CA SER A 33 6.79 8.08 17.94
C SER A 33 7.00 9.53 18.32
N MET A 34 6.34 10.03 19.37
CA MET A 34 6.58 11.39 19.87
C MET A 34 7.95 11.56 20.53
N LEU A 35 8.57 10.47 20.98
CA LEU A 35 9.89 10.51 21.63
C LEU A 35 11.03 10.59 20.61
N SER A 36 10.98 9.76 19.58
CA SER A 36 12.05 9.66 18.58
C SER A 36 11.75 10.42 17.28
N HIS A 37 10.52 10.88 17.10
CA HIS A 37 10.02 11.46 15.86
C HIS A 37 10.12 10.53 14.64
N LEU A 38 10.27 9.22 14.88
CA LEU A 38 10.37 8.22 13.83
C LEU A 38 9.01 7.62 13.47
N LEU A 39 8.83 7.35 12.17
CA LEU A 39 7.69 6.63 11.61
C LEU A 39 7.99 5.13 11.57
N THR A 40 7.10 4.30 12.10
CA THR A 40 7.18 2.83 11.97
C THR A 40 5.97 2.32 11.20
N THR A 41 6.16 1.44 10.22
CA THR A 41 5.05 0.91 9.43
C THR A 41 4.10 0.06 10.29
N ARG A 42 2.81 0.11 9.98
CA ARG A 42 1.76 -0.76 10.53
C ARG A 42 1.64 -2.09 9.78
N HIS A 43 2.42 -2.28 8.71
CA HIS A 43 2.37 -3.51 7.90
C HIS A 43 0.97 -3.83 7.32
N HIS A 44 0.18 -2.78 7.05
CA HIS A 44 -1.11 -2.94 6.38
C HIS A 44 -0.91 -3.48 4.95
N VAL A 45 -1.79 -4.40 4.55
CA VAL A 45 -1.86 -4.89 3.17
C VAL A 45 -3.01 -4.18 2.46
N TYR A 46 -2.67 -3.39 1.46
CA TYR A 46 -3.63 -2.64 0.65
C TYR A 46 -3.95 -3.44 -0.61
N GLY A 47 -5.23 -3.69 -0.85
CA GLY A 47 -5.71 -4.20 -2.13
C GLY A 47 -5.90 -3.05 -3.12
N VAL A 48 -5.40 -3.21 -4.33
CA VAL A 48 -5.52 -2.24 -5.42
C VAL A 48 -6.26 -2.87 -6.58
N ARG A 49 -7.31 -2.20 -7.05
CA ARG A 49 -7.98 -2.49 -8.32
C ARG A 49 -7.56 -1.44 -9.34
N THR A 50 -6.91 -1.86 -10.41
CA THR A 50 -6.42 -0.94 -11.46
C THR A 50 -7.56 -0.56 -12.41
N PRO A 51 -7.40 0.50 -13.23
CA PRO A 51 -8.40 0.88 -14.23
C PRO A 51 -8.75 -0.21 -15.24
N GLY A 52 -7.81 -1.12 -15.54
CA GLY A 52 -8.01 -2.27 -16.44
C GLY A 52 -8.62 -3.51 -15.76
N GLU A 53 -9.30 -3.33 -14.63
CA GLU A 53 -9.89 -4.39 -13.79
C GLU A 53 -8.88 -5.48 -13.37
N LYS A 54 -7.63 -5.09 -13.15
CA LYS A 54 -6.58 -5.97 -12.63
C LYS A 54 -6.37 -5.72 -11.15
N TYR A 55 -5.73 -6.68 -10.49
CA TYR A 55 -5.60 -6.68 -9.04
C TYR A 55 -4.14 -6.69 -8.62
N ALA A 56 -3.80 -5.86 -7.64
CA ALA A 56 -2.51 -5.89 -6.95
C ALA A 56 -2.73 -5.86 -5.44
N LYS A 57 -1.75 -6.33 -4.68
CA LYS A 57 -1.64 -6.03 -3.25
C LYS A 57 -0.29 -5.39 -2.97
N LEU A 58 -0.23 -4.48 -2.01
CA LEU A 58 1.00 -3.82 -1.58
C LEU A 58 1.07 -3.72 -0.05
N GLU A 59 2.28 -3.74 0.48
CA GLU A 59 2.58 -3.48 1.89
C GLU A 59 3.79 -2.55 1.98
N LEU A 60 3.64 -1.45 2.72
CA LEU A 60 4.74 -0.52 2.99
C LEU A 60 5.61 -1.08 4.11
N LEU A 61 6.91 -1.17 3.86
CA LEU A 61 7.91 -1.80 4.74
C LEU A 61 8.76 -0.75 5.47
N ALA A 62 9.12 0.34 4.81
CA ALA A 62 9.95 1.38 5.41
C ALA A 62 9.66 2.77 4.83
N TYR A 63 9.94 3.80 5.64
CA TYR A 63 9.98 5.21 5.25
C TYR A 63 11.41 5.75 5.08
N TYR A 64 12.38 5.04 5.66
CA TYR A 64 13.76 5.48 5.77
C TYR A 64 14.66 4.50 5.04
N CYS A 65 15.68 5.02 4.36
CA CYS A 65 16.78 4.24 3.79
C CYS A 65 18.11 4.76 4.34
N LYS A 66 19.09 3.88 4.48
CA LYS A 66 20.41 4.24 5.05
C LYS A 66 21.06 5.42 4.31
N ASP A 67 21.00 5.42 2.98
CA ASP A 67 21.73 6.40 2.16
C ASP A 67 20.87 7.62 1.78
N ALA A 68 19.56 7.45 1.63
CA ALA A 68 18.64 8.52 1.19
C ALA A 68 17.96 9.26 2.35
N GLY A 69 18.05 8.76 3.58
CA GLY A 69 17.41 9.38 4.74
C GLY A 69 15.89 9.18 4.75
N THR A 70 15.13 10.27 4.88
CA THR A 70 13.66 10.27 5.00
C THR A 70 12.97 10.18 3.65
N ALA A 71 11.67 9.86 3.64
CA ALA A 71 10.85 9.77 2.43
C ALA A 71 11.33 8.72 1.40
N CYS A 72 12.17 7.78 1.83
CA CYS A 72 12.59 6.65 1.03
C CYS A 72 11.69 5.45 1.31
N ILE A 73 10.61 5.33 0.52
CA ILE A 73 9.61 4.29 0.71
C ILE A 73 10.14 2.96 0.18
N THR A 74 10.19 1.95 1.05
CA THR A 74 10.32 0.55 0.65
C THR A 74 8.97 -0.12 0.76
N PHE A 75 8.56 -0.86 -0.27
CA PHE A 75 7.32 -1.65 -0.22
C PHE A 75 7.52 -2.97 -0.96
N ARG A 76 6.72 -3.97 -0.58
CA ARG A 76 6.56 -5.21 -1.36
C ARG A 76 5.20 -5.23 -2.02
N TYR A 77 5.10 -5.84 -3.19
CA TYR A 77 3.85 -5.93 -3.94
C TYR A 77 3.75 -7.26 -4.69
N ALA A 78 2.52 -7.65 -5.01
CA ALA A 78 2.22 -8.73 -5.93
C ALA A 78 1.11 -8.25 -6.87
N TYR A 79 1.27 -8.52 -8.17
CA TYR A 79 0.36 -8.07 -9.21
C TYR A 79 -0.18 -9.27 -9.98
N GLN A 80 -1.48 -9.26 -10.24
CA GLN A 80 -2.18 -10.27 -11.03
C GLN A 80 -2.76 -9.63 -12.29
N GLY A 81 -2.13 -9.90 -13.44
CA GLY A 81 -2.50 -9.33 -14.73
C GLY A 81 -3.70 -10.00 -15.42
N ASN A 82 -4.13 -11.19 -14.98
CA ASN A 82 -5.24 -11.91 -15.61
C ASN A 82 -6.63 -11.42 -15.17
N GLY A 83 -6.73 -10.49 -14.21
CA GLY A 83 -8.01 -9.98 -13.69
C GLY A 83 -8.61 -10.82 -12.56
N SER A 84 -7.98 -11.92 -12.18
CA SER A 84 -8.35 -12.68 -10.98
C SER A 84 -8.04 -11.87 -9.72
N ARG A 85 -8.92 -12.02 -8.72
CA ARG A 85 -8.70 -11.47 -7.37
C ARG A 85 -7.66 -12.25 -6.56
N ARG A 86 -7.18 -13.39 -7.07
CA ARG A 86 -6.12 -14.19 -6.44
C ARG A 86 -4.75 -13.61 -6.78
N VAL A 87 -4.13 -13.01 -5.77
CA VAL A 87 -2.82 -12.36 -5.79
C VAL A 87 -1.90 -13.08 -4.80
N ALA A 88 -1.34 -14.20 -5.25
CA ALA A 88 -0.29 -14.90 -4.50
C ALA A 88 1.00 -14.04 -4.45
N PRO A 89 1.83 -14.17 -3.40
CA PRO A 89 3.18 -13.62 -3.40
C PRO A 89 4.02 -14.10 -4.59
#